data_AF-A0A101WW91-F1
#
_entry.id   AF-A0A101WW91-F1
#
_cell.length_a   1.000
_cell.length_b   1.000
_cell.length_c   1.000
_cell.angle_alpha   90.00
_cell.angle_beta   90.00
_cell.angle_gamma   90.00
#
_symmetry.space_group_name_H-M   'P 1'
#
loop_
_entity.id
_entity.type
_entity.pdbx_description
1 polymer ?
#
loop_
_entity_poly.entity_id
_entity_poly.type
_entity_poly.pdbx_seq_one_letter_code
_entity_poly.pdbx_strand_id
1 'polypeptide(L)'
;MADLPFMPLDARFADVLGLIDTLVNEFGGQADIFMIAKEMESDVDDIMPALNAAVYLGFVEVKDGDIKITESGKEFLNARIVDRKRILRRKLLDLEPFHTAYNLGLSKPFTINDLIEELDKEGYIEVREPGIAHLLEILLAEWGAFAGILKKKGDEYISLP
;
A
#
# COMPACT_ATOMS: atom_id res chain seq x y z
N MET A 1 -1.97 -17.14 13.02
CA MET A 1 -2.33 -15.79 13.51
C MET A 1 -1.88 -14.86 12.41
N ALA A 2 -2.65 -13.86 12.04
CA ALA A 2 -2.22 -12.89 11.04
C ALA A 2 -0.95 -12.18 11.53
N ASP A 3 0.15 -12.34 10.81
CA ASP A 3 1.49 -11.87 11.25
C ASP A 3 1.94 -10.60 10.50
N LEU A 4 1.37 -10.33 9.32
CA LEU A 4 1.66 -9.14 8.53
C LEU A 4 0.50 -8.13 8.60
N PRO A 5 0.77 -6.81 8.63
CA PRO A 5 -0.29 -5.81 8.57
C PRO A 5 -0.97 -5.82 7.20
N PHE A 6 -2.28 -5.57 7.22
CA PHE A 6 -3.11 -5.50 6.03
C PHE A 6 -3.15 -4.07 5.50
N MET A 7 -2.81 -3.90 4.22
CA MET A 7 -2.87 -2.61 3.54
C MET A 7 -4.29 -2.03 3.61
N PRO A 8 -4.49 -0.76 3.99
CA PRO A 8 -5.83 -0.17 4.01
C PRO A 8 -6.50 -0.31 2.64
N LEU A 9 -7.71 -0.87 2.62
CA LEU A 9 -8.41 -1.27 1.39
C LEU A 9 -8.73 -0.10 0.47
N ASP A 10 -8.88 1.08 1.05
CA ASP A 10 -9.19 2.37 0.43
C ASP A 10 -7.93 3.21 0.15
N ALA A 11 -6.73 2.76 0.54
CA ALA A 11 -5.50 3.49 0.27
C ALA A 11 -5.10 3.43 -1.21
N ARG A 12 -4.88 4.61 -1.80
CA ARG A 12 -4.45 4.76 -3.20
C ARG A 12 -2.97 5.10 -3.28
N PHE A 13 -2.31 4.56 -4.30
CA PHE A 13 -0.88 4.81 -4.51
C PHE A 13 -0.58 6.30 -4.77
N ALA A 14 -1.46 6.96 -5.52
CA ALA A 14 -1.34 8.38 -5.83
C ALA A 14 -1.43 9.24 -4.56
N ASP A 15 -2.33 8.91 -3.63
CA ASP A 15 -2.54 9.68 -2.41
C ASP A 15 -1.35 9.54 -1.46
N VAL A 16 -0.75 8.34 -1.37
CA VAL A 16 0.51 8.15 -0.63
C VAL A 16 1.65 8.97 -1.23
N LEU A 17 1.76 9.01 -2.57
CA LEU A 17 2.75 9.85 -3.24
C LEU A 17 2.52 11.34 -2.98
N GLY A 18 1.27 11.80 -3.05
CA GLY A 18 0.89 13.18 -2.75
C GLY A 18 1.23 13.54 -1.29
N LEU A 19 0.85 12.70 -0.34
CA LEU A 19 1.11 12.89 1.08
C LEU A 19 2.61 13.07 1.37
N ILE A 20 3.46 12.16 0.87
CA ILE A 20 4.90 12.25 1.13
C ILE A 20 5.56 13.42 0.37
N ASP A 21 5.04 13.76 -0.80
CA ASP A 21 5.54 14.89 -1.60
C ASP A 21 5.23 16.22 -0.89
N THR A 22 3.97 16.43 -0.48
CA THR A 22 3.54 17.59 0.31
C THR A 22 4.33 17.70 1.61
N LEU A 23 4.49 16.60 2.34
CA LEU A 23 5.26 16.58 3.59
C LEU A 23 6.71 17.05 3.38
N VAL A 24 7.36 16.64 2.29
CA VAL A 24 8.76 16.99 2.01
C VAL A 24 8.89 18.41 1.45
N ASN A 25 8.05 18.77 0.47
CA ASN A 25 8.21 20.00 -0.29
C ASN A 25 7.63 21.22 0.42
N GLU A 26 6.50 21.08 1.12
CA GLU A 26 5.83 22.19 1.81
C GLU A 26 6.27 22.31 3.28
N PHE A 27 6.61 21.19 3.91
CA PHE A 27 6.90 21.14 5.35
C PHE A 27 8.33 20.70 5.69
N GLY A 28 9.20 20.49 4.71
CA GLY A 28 10.59 20.11 4.95
C GLY A 28 10.76 18.72 5.58
N GLY A 29 9.75 17.86 5.49
CA GLY A 29 9.77 16.47 5.95
C GLY A 29 9.14 16.22 7.31
N GLN A 30 8.57 17.22 7.98
CA GLN A 30 7.86 17.03 9.25
C GLN A 30 6.71 18.03 9.42
N ALA A 31 5.52 17.55 9.77
CA ALA A 31 4.36 18.40 10.06
C ALA A 31 3.31 17.69 10.92
N ASP A 32 2.48 18.48 11.59
CA ASP A 32 1.26 18.02 12.25
C ASP A 32 0.24 17.51 11.20
N ILE A 33 -0.46 16.41 11.50
CA ILE A 33 -1.44 15.78 10.60
C ILE A 33 -2.48 16.78 10.08
N PHE A 34 -3.00 17.67 10.94
CA PHE A 34 -4.01 18.66 10.55
C PHE A 34 -3.46 19.67 9.55
N MET A 35 -2.18 20.03 9.68
CA MET A 35 -1.53 20.97 8.76
C MET A 35 -1.36 20.35 7.37
N ILE A 36 -1.01 19.08 7.30
CA ILE A 36 -0.89 18.37 6.02
C ILE A 36 -2.25 18.18 5.35
N ALA A 37 -3.27 17.73 6.10
CA ALA A 37 -4.62 17.58 5.57
C ALA A 37 -5.14 18.90 4.97
N LYS A 38 -4.93 20.00 5.69
CA LYS A 38 -5.29 21.35 5.22
C LYS A 38 -4.54 21.74 3.94
N GLU A 39 -3.24 21.46 3.84
CA GLU A 39 -2.45 21.75 2.64
C GLU A 39 -2.90 20.91 1.44
N MET A 40 -3.31 19.67 1.68
CA MET A 40 -3.89 18.78 0.67
C MET A 40 -5.36 19.09 0.34
N GLU A 41 -5.92 20.19 0.87
CA GLU A 41 -7.34 20.57 0.75
C GLU A 41 -8.30 19.41 1.08
N SER A 42 -7.93 18.59 2.06
CA SER A 42 -8.62 17.35 2.44
C SER A 42 -8.99 17.35 3.92
N ASP A 43 -9.98 16.54 4.30
CA ASP A 43 -10.24 16.27 5.71
C ASP A 43 -9.19 15.30 6.28
N VAL A 44 -8.97 15.36 7.60
CA VAL A 44 -8.00 14.47 8.27
C VAL A 44 -8.37 13.01 8.03
N ASP A 45 -9.65 12.67 8.15
CA ASP A 45 -10.14 11.30 7.97
C ASP A 45 -9.88 10.79 6.54
N ASP A 46 -9.94 11.66 5.53
CA ASP A 46 -9.71 11.31 4.13
C ASP A 46 -8.24 10.99 3.83
N ILE A 47 -7.30 11.61 4.55
CA ILE A 47 -5.87 11.32 4.37
C ILE A 47 -5.40 10.11 5.20
N MET A 48 -6.20 9.65 6.17
CA MET A 48 -5.82 8.54 7.07
C MET A 48 -5.48 7.24 6.34
N PRO A 49 -6.21 6.79 5.29
CA PRO A 49 -5.82 5.61 4.53
C PRO A 49 -4.42 5.72 3.92
N ALA A 50 -4.11 6.86 3.29
CA ALA A 50 -2.81 7.12 2.71
C ALA A 50 -1.71 7.22 3.78
N LEU A 51 -2.02 7.86 4.92
CA LEU A 51 -1.10 7.95 6.05
C LEU A 51 -0.76 6.56 6.61
N ASN A 52 -1.77 5.74 6.89
CA ASN A 52 -1.59 4.38 7.42
C ASN A 52 -0.78 3.51 6.44
N ALA A 53 -1.08 3.59 5.14
CA ALA A 53 -0.30 2.94 4.10
C ALA A 53 1.17 3.40 4.10
N ALA A 54 1.42 4.71 4.17
CA ALA A 54 2.77 5.26 4.23
C ALA A 54 3.55 4.80 5.47
N VAL A 55 2.86 4.66 6.62
CA VAL A 55 3.43 4.11 7.85
C VAL A 55 3.79 2.63 7.67
N TYR A 56 2.88 1.81 7.15
CA TYR A 56 3.13 0.37 6.93
C TYR A 56 4.27 0.12 5.93
N LEU A 57 4.38 0.96 4.90
CA LEU A 57 5.50 0.92 3.95
C LEU A 57 6.83 1.43 4.56
N GLY A 58 6.78 2.03 5.75
CA GLY A 58 7.91 2.63 6.45
C GLY A 58 8.44 3.90 5.77
N PHE A 59 7.60 4.61 5.02
CA PHE A 59 7.95 5.88 4.38
C PHE A 59 7.80 7.07 5.31
N VAL A 60 6.88 6.97 6.28
CA VAL A 60 6.69 7.98 7.32
C VAL A 60 6.60 7.31 8.70
N GLU A 61 6.86 8.09 9.73
CA GLU A 61 6.60 7.77 11.14
C GLU A 61 5.59 8.76 11.70
N VAL A 62 4.71 8.28 12.58
CA VAL A 62 3.73 9.12 13.28
C VAL A 62 4.00 9.07 14.77
N LYS A 63 4.06 10.23 15.41
CA LYS A 63 4.21 10.35 16.86
C LYS A 63 3.42 11.53 17.38
N ASP A 64 2.53 11.29 18.34
CA ASP A 64 1.78 12.32 19.04
C ASP A 64 1.03 13.32 18.13
N GLY A 65 0.57 12.86 16.95
CA GLY A 65 -0.11 13.70 15.95
C GLY A 65 0.80 14.35 14.92
N ASP A 66 2.13 14.18 15.02
CA ASP A 66 3.09 14.64 14.04
C ASP A 66 3.49 13.50 13.08
N ILE A 67 3.61 13.83 11.79
CA ILE A 67 4.13 12.96 10.74
C ILE A 67 5.56 13.40 10.41
N LYS A 68 6.47 12.44 10.26
CA LYS A 68 7.85 12.67 9.82
C LYS A 68 8.25 11.71 8.71
N ILE A 69 8.88 12.23 7.67
CA ILE A 69 9.42 11.41 6.57
C ILE A 69 10.63 10.60 7.07
N THR A 70 10.69 9.32 6.73
CA THR A 70 11.85 8.46 7.02
C THR A 70 12.91 8.60 5.92
N GLU A 71 14.12 8.08 6.17
CA GLU A 71 15.13 7.98 5.10
C GLU A 71 14.67 7.09 3.94
N SER A 72 13.92 6.02 4.22
CA SER A 72 13.33 5.18 3.18
C SER A 72 12.27 5.93 2.36
N GLY A 73 11.48 6.80 3.01
CA GLY A 73 10.49 7.65 2.33
C GLY A 73 11.16 8.69 1.42
N LYS A 74 12.23 9.34 1.89
CA LYS A 74 13.04 10.26 1.08
C LYS A 74 13.68 9.56 -0.11
N GLU A 75 14.26 8.37 0.08
CA GLU A 75 14.84 7.57 -1.00
C GLU A 75 13.77 7.23 -2.04
N PHE A 76 12.61 6.76 -1.60
CA PHE A 76 11.48 6.41 -2.46
C PHE A 76 10.95 7.60 -3.29
N LEU A 77 10.78 8.77 -2.64
CA LEU A 77 10.30 9.99 -3.30
C LEU A 77 11.30 10.47 -4.36
N ASN A 78 12.60 10.49 -4.04
CA ASN A 78 13.64 10.99 -4.95
C ASN A 78 14.12 9.95 -5.98
N ALA A 79 13.71 8.68 -5.83
CA ALA A 79 14.11 7.61 -6.72
C ALA A 79 13.56 7.80 -8.14
N ARG A 80 14.36 7.41 -9.13
CA ARG A 80 13.89 7.21 -10.51
C ARG A 80 12.87 6.07 -10.53
N ILE A 81 12.00 6.07 -11.55
CA ILE A 81 10.89 5.11 -11.66
C ILE A 81 11.30 3.64 -11.46
N VAL A 82 12.46 3.23 -11.99
CA VAL A 82 12.96 1.85 -11.86
C VAL A 82 13.28 1.51 -10.40
N ASP A 83 14.01 2.40 -9.72
CA ASP A 83 14.38 2.22 -8.32
C ASP A 83 13.16 2.32 -7.39
N ARG A 84 12.21 3.22 -7.71
CA ARG A 84 10.96 3.38 -6.98
C ARG A 84 10.14 2.09 -6.99
N LYS A 85 10.02 1.44 -8.16
CA LYS A 85 9.35 0.13 -8.28
C LYS A 85 10.06 -0.95 -7.48
N ARG A 86 11.40 -0.98 -7.49
CA ARG A 86 12.19 -1.93 -6.70
C ARG A 86 12.01 -1.74 -5.20
N ILE A 87 12.00 -0.49 -4.72
CA ILE A 87 11.74 -0.17 -3.31
C ILE A 87 10.34 -0.64 -2.93
N LEU A 88 9.33 -0.23 -3.71
CA LEU A 88 7.93 -0.57 -3.43
C LEU A 88 7.70 -2.08 -3.44
N ARG A 89 8.27 -2.81 -4.41
CA ARG A 89 8.20 -4.28 -4.47
C ARG A 89 8.64 -4.93 -3.17
N ARG A 90 9.79 -4.52 -2.61
CA ARG A 90 10.28 -5.09 -1.35
C ARG A 90 9.31 -4.80 -0.21
N LYS A 91 8.83 -3.57 -0.09
CA LYS A 91 7.93 -3.14 0.99
C LYS A 91 6.55 -3.80 0.91
N LEU A 92 5.98 -3.94 -0.28
CA LEU A 92 4.67 -4.58 -0.46
C LEU A 92 4.68 -6.07 -0.08
N LEU A 93 5.78 -6.78 -0.33
CA LEU A 93 5.86 -8.21 0.02
C LEU A 93 5.96 -8.48 1.53
N ASP A 94 6.10 -7.42 2.35
CA ASP A 94 6.00 -7.45 3.80
C ASP A 94 4.59 -7.08 4.31
N LEU A 95 3.61 -6.94 3.39
CA LEU A 95 2.22 -6.53 3.68
C LEU A 95 1.21 -7.47 3.03
N GLU A 96 0.07 -7.66 3.68
CA GLU A 96 -1.10 -8.22 3.01
C GLU A 96 -1.91 -7.15 2.26
N PRO A 97 -2.62 -7.51 1.18
CA PRO A 97 -2.79 -8.86 0.61
C PRO A 97 -1.66 -9.28 -0.35
N PHE A 98 -0.61 -8.48 -0.48
CA PHE A 98 0.39 -8.62 -1.54
C PHE A 98 1.31 -9.81 -1.33
N HIS A 99 1.66 -10.11 -0.09
CA HIS A 99 2.47 -11.27 0.26
C HIS A 99 1.77 -12.58 -0.16
N THR A 100 0.54 -12.80 0.29
CA THR A 100 -0.22 -14.02 -0.06
C THR A 100 -0.56 -14.06 -1.55
N ALA A 101 -0.94 -12.94 -2.16
CA ALA A 101 -1.15 -12.85 -3.61
C ALA A 101 0.10 -13.23 -4.42
N TYR A 102 1.28 -12.75 -4.00
CA TYR A 102 2.53 -13.07 -4.68
C TYR A 102 2.89 -14.55 -4.54
N ASN A 103 2.72 -15.14 -3.36
CA ASN A 103 3.00 -16.57 -3.13
C ASN A 103 2.04 -17.49 -3.90
N LEU A 104 0.75 -17.14 -3.96
CA LEU A 104 -0.22 -17.83 -4.80
C LEU A 104 0.22 -17.80 -6.26
N GLY A 105 0.51 -16.61 -6.79
CA GLY A 105 0.89 -16.41 -8.18
C GLY A 105 2.23 -17.02 -8.60
N LEU A 106 3.12 -17.34 -7.65
CA LEU A 106 4.34 -18.14 -7.89
C LEU A 106 4.02 -19.62 -8.06
N SER A 107 2.98 -20.11 -7.39
CA SER A 107 2.59 -21.52 -7.37
C SER A 107 1.63 -21.88 -8.51
N LYS A 108 0.62 -21.03 -8.75
CA LYS A 108 -0.40 -21.19 -9.79
C LYS A 108 -1.01 -19.83 -10.17
N PRO A 109 -1.59 -19.68 -11.38
CA PRO A 109 -2.56 -18.62 -11.61
C PRO A 109 -3.68 -18.67 -10.57
N PHE A 110 -4.14 -17.51 -10.12
CA PHE A 110 -5.16 -17.40 -9.07
C PHE A 110 -6.18 -16.30 -9.37
N THR A 111 -7.41 -16.49 -8.90
CA THR A 111 -8.48 -15.48 -8.95
C THR A 111 -8.53 -14.69 -7.63
N ILE A 112 -9.30 -13.62 -7.59
CA ILE A 112 -9.53 -12.88 -6.34
C ILE A 112 -10.20 -13.76 -5.26
N ASN A 113 -11.06 -14.70 -5.66
CA ASN A 113 -11.68 -15.62 -4.72
C ASN A 113 -10.65 -16.58 -4.10
N ASP A 114 -9.69 -17.09 -4.90
CA ASP A 114 -8.59 -17.89 -4.35
C ASP A 114 -7.80 -17.11 -3.29
N LEU A 115 -7.55 -15.81 -3.53
CA LEU A 115 -6.84 -14.93 -2.60
C LEU A 115 -7.65 -14.69 -1.32
N ILE A 116 -8.94 -14.41 -1.43
CA ILE A 116 -9.84 -14.24 -0.28
C ILE A 116 -9.88 -15.51 0.57
N GLU A 117 -10.03 -16.68 -0.07
CA GLU A 117 -10.05 -17.96 0.63
C GLU A 117 -8.74 -18.23 1.38
N GLU A 118 -7.59 -17.88 0.81
CA GLU A 118 -6.30 -18.08 1.46
C GLU A 118 -6.09 -17.11 2.63
N LEU A 119 -6.39 -15.83 2.45
CA LEU A 119 -6.32 -14.83 3.51
C LEU A 119 -7.27 -15.13 4.67
N ASP A 120 -8.48 -15.63 4.40
CA ASP A 120 -9.44 -16.03 5.45
C ASP A 120 -8.93 -17.23 6.26
N LYS A 121 -8.27 -18.21 5.62
CA LYS A 121 -7.60 -19.33 6.31
C LYS A 121 -6.45 -18.86 7.20
N GLU A 122 -5.70 -17.85 6.76
CA GLU A 122 -4.60 -17.24 7.53
C GLU A 122 -5.11 -16.39 8.71
N GLY A 123 -6.40 -16.05 8.69
CA GLY A 123 -7.11 -15.38 9.77
C GLY A 123 -7.30 -13.87 9.58
N TYR A 124 -7.08 -13.35 8.37
CA TYR A 124 -7.37 -11.96 8.03
C TYR A 124 -8.89 -11.76 7.98
N ILE A 125 -9.39 -10.83 8.79
CA ILE A 125 -10.83 -10.56 8.91
C ILE A 125 -11.30 -9.52 7.91
N GLU A 126 -10.38 -8.69 7.42
CA GLU A 126 -10.57 -7.66 6.40
C GLU A 126 -11.21 -8.25 5.14
N VAL A 127 -10.91 -9.51 4.83
CA VAL A 127 -11.45 -10.17 3.64
C VAL A 127 -12.91 -10.63 3.77
N ARG A 128 -13.55 -10.37 4.90
CA ARG A 128 -14.97 -10.66 5.14
C ARG A 128 -15.86 -9.45 4.88
N GLU A 129 -15.28 -8.29 4.60
CA GLU A 129 -16.00 -7.05 4.34
C GLU A 129 -16.81 -7.12 3.03
N PRO A 130 -18.02 -6.53 2.98
CA PRO A 130 -18.78 -6.43 1.74
C PRO A 130 -17.99 -5.70 0.64
N GLY A 131 -17.98 -6.25 -0.57
CA GLY A 131 -17.29 -5.64 -1.71
C GLY A 131 -15.77 -5.84 -1.72
N ILE A 132 -15.21 -6.62 -0.79
CA ILE A 132 -13.78 -6.91 -0.71
C ILE A 132 -13.15 -7.31 -2.06
N ALA A 133 -13.83 -8.13 -2.85
CA ALA A 133 -13.28 -8.62 -4.11
C ALA A 133 -12.90 -7.45 -5.03
N HIS A 134 -13.77 -6.43 -5.13
CA HIS A 134 -13.50 -5.26 -5.95
C HIS A 134 -12.36 -4.40 -5.38
N LEU A 135 -12.30 -4.24 -4.06
CA LEU A 135 -11.24 -3.49 -3.39
C LEU A 135 -9.87 -4.16 -3.58
N LEU A 136 -9.80 -5.48 -3.45
CA LEU A 136 -8.59 -6.25 -3.73
C LEU A 136 -8.17 -6.13 -5.20
N GLU A 137 -9.11 -6.17 -6.15
CA GLU A 137 -8.79 -5.93 -7.56
C GLU A 137 -8.12 -4.58 -7.78
N ILE A 138 -8.66 -3.51 -7.18
CA ILE A 138 -8.09 -2.17 -7.27
C ILE A 138 -6.68 -2.15 -6.66
N LEU A 139 -6.52 -2.68 -5.44
CA LEU A 139 -5.22 -2.71 -4.76
C LEU A 139 -4.16 -3.45 -5.58
N LEU A 140 -4.47 -4.66 -6.06
CA LEU A 140 -3.53 -5.45 -6.85
C LEU A 140 -3.22 -4.79 -8.20
N ALA A 141 -4.21 -4.17 -8.84
CA ALA A 141 -4.03 -3.50 -10.12
C ALA A 141 -3.17 -2.23 -10.00
N GLU A 142 -3.28 -1.48 -8.90
CA GLU A 142 -2.53 -0.25 -8.71
C GLU A 142 -1.16 -0.49 -8.14
N TRP A 143 -1.11 -1.13 -6.98
CA TRP A 143 0.12 -1.31 -6.23
C TRP A 143 0.91 -2.49 -6.79
N GLY A 144 0.24 -3.63 -6.95
CA GLY A 144 0.87 -4.87 -7.40
C GLY A 144 1.43 -4.78 -8.82
N ALA A 145 0.66 -4.20 -9.74
CA ALA A 145 1.12 -4.01 -11.12
C ALA A 145 2.20 -2.92 -11.23
N PHE A 146 2.08 -1.81 -10.48
CA PHE A 146 3.10 -0.76 -10.49
C PHE A 146 4.44 -1.28 -9.98
N ALA A 147 4.44 -1.98 -8.83
CA ALA A 147 5.62 -2.62 -8.26
C ALA A 147 6.16 -3.78 -9.12
N GLY A 148 5.37 -4.24 -10.10
CA GLY A 148 5.71 -5.35 -10.96
C GLY A 148 5.80 -6.67 -10.21
N ILE A 149 4.99 -6.88 -9.18
CA ILE A 149 4.88 -8.16 -8.46
C ILE A 149 3.84 -9.08 -9.07
N LEU A 150 2.81 -8.51 -9.72
CA LEU A 150 1.68 -9.25 -10.26
C LEU A 150 1.35 -8.78 -11.68
N LYS A 151 0.76 -9.69 -12.46
CA LYS A 151 0.17 -9.39 -13.77
C LYS A 151 -1.18 -10.06 -13.91
N LYS A 152 -2.22 -9.29 -14.25
CA LYS A 152 -3.55 -9.80 -14.59
C LYS A 152 -3.56 -10.41 -16.00
N LYS A 153 -4.22 -11.56 -16.16
CA LYS A 153 -4.46 -12.29 -17.41
C LYS A 153 -5.92 -12.79 -17.43
N GLY A 154 -6.80 -12.05 -18.11
CA GLY A 154 -8.23 -12.30 -17.99
C GLY A 154 -8.68 -12.01 -16.56
N ASP A 155 -9.29 -13.02 -15.92
CA ASP A 155 -9.77 -12.93 -14.53
C ASP A 155 -8.77 -13.48 -13.51
N GLU A 156 -7.61 -13.96 -13.97
CA GLU A 156 -6.55 -14.52 -13.12
C GLU A 156 -5.36 -13.56 -12.98
N TYR A 157 -4.57 -13.78 -11.94
CA TYR A 157 -3.30 -13.12 -11.68
C TYR A 157 -2.17 -14.14 -11.66
N ILE A 158 -0.99 -13.70 -12.08
CA ILE A 158 0.27 -14.45 -11.95
C ILE A 158 1.33 -13.57 -11.31
N SER A 159 2.30 -14.19 -10.63
CA SER A 159 3.45 -13.46 -10.08
C SER A 159 4.52 -13.22 -11.13
N LEU A 160 5.19 -12.08 -10.99
CA LEU A 160 6.36 -11.71 -11.78
C LEU A 160 7.59 -11.88 -10.87
N PRO A 161 8.45 -12.90 -11.08
CA PRO A 161 9.60 -13.19 -10.23
C PRO A 161 10.69 -12.11 -10.30
#